data_AF-A0AA44USU5-F1
#
_entry.id   AF-A0AA44USU5-F1
#
_cell.length_a   1.000
_cell.length_b   1.000
_cell.length_c   1.000
_cell.angle_alpha   90.00
_cell.angle_beta   90.00
_cell.angle_gamma   90.00
#
_symmetry.space_group_name_H-M   'P 1'
#
loop_
_entity.id
_entity.type
_entity.pdbx_description
1 polymer ?
#
loop_
_entity_poly.entity_id
_entity_poly.type
_entity_poly.pdbx_seq_one_letter_code
_entity_poly.pdbx_strand_id
1 'polypeptide(L)'
;MNPARDRALGALLGLAVGDALGMPTQSLSRSAIAERYGVVDRLLDGADDQPIAPKLPAGTVTDDTEQALLLARILLDHDGHVPARVFAGALETWEQDMIRRGSLDLLGPSTRRALTRLADGEPPELAGRDGVTNGAAMRVAPVGIAHTGPRLLDAVVESAVVTHHTAPGIAAAAAVAAAVSAGVSGAGLPAALDAALDAARAGARRGGWAAGADVAARLDVAFRVLPGLDRVALADTVTDVVGTSVTATESVVAALGLAAALGDDPRAALVAAASLGGDTDTVAAICGAVLGAVHGAAALPADLVGTVRRVNAPLLDPLDDVVEGLLRLRLPS
;
A
#
# COMPACT_ATOMS: atom_id res chain seq x y z
N MET A 1 6.19 -24.18 8.87
CA MET A 1 5.29 -23.33 8.07
C MET A 1 5.89 -23.22 6.68
N ASN A 2 5.10 -23.26 5.60
CA ASN A 2 5.61 -23.01 4.24
C ASN A 2 6.20 -21.58 4.21
N PRO A 3 7.49 -21.37 3.87
CA PRO A 3 8.10 -20.03 3.86
C PRO A 3 7.35 -19.02 2.99
N ALA A 4 6.82 -19.44 1.83
CA ALA A 4 6.03 -18.55 0.96
C ALA A 4 4.70 -18.15 1.62
N ARG A 5 4.09 -19.06 2.38
CA ARG A 5 2.87 -18.79 3.16
C ARG A 5 3.11 -17.78 4.27
N ASP A 6 4.18 -17.95 5.04
CA ASP A 6 4.53 -17.03 6.12
C ASP A 6 4.83 -15.62 5.60
N ARG A 7 5.48 -15.52 4.44
CA ARG A 7 5.76 -14.26 3.73
C ARG A 7 4.53 -13.62 3.12
N ALA A 8 3.64 -14.40 2.49
CA ALA A 8 2.38 -13.88 1.97
C ALA A 8 1.45 -13.38 3.08
N LEU A 9 1.36 -14.11 4.20
CA LEU A 9 0.66 -13.65 5.40
C LEU A 9 1.33 -12.41 5.98
N GLY A 10 2.66 -12.38 6.02
CA GLY A 10 3.44 -11.23 6.44
C GLY A 10 3.12 -9.99 5.60
N ALA A 11 2.97 -10.12 4.28
CA ALA A 11 2.63 -9.01 3.41
C ALA A 11 1.27 -8.38 3.77
N LEU A 12 0.22 -9.19 3.95
CA LEU A 12 -1.11 -8.67 4.28
C LEU A 12 -1.20 -8.15 5.74
N LEU A 13 -0.54 -8.82 6.69
CA LEU A 13 -0.48 -8.33 8.07
C LEU A 13 0.38 -7.09 8.22
N GLY A 14 1.49 -7.00 7.50
CA GLY A 14 2.37 -5.84 7.50
C GLY A 14 1.67 -4.62 6.91
N LEU A 15 0.90 -4.81 5.84
CA LEU A 15 0.00 -3.80 5.29
C LEU A 15 -0.97 -3.30 6.37
N ALA A 16 -1.73 -4.20 6.99
CA ALA A 16 -2.73 -3.85 7.99
C ALA A 16 -2.13 -3.19 9.25
N VAL A 17 -0.95 -3.63 9.68
CA VAL A 17 -0.26 -3.02 10.82
C VAL A 17 0.25 -1.63 10.48
N GLY A 18 0.82 -1.43 9.30
CA GLY A 18 1.29 -0.13 8.85
C GLY A 18 0.15 0.88 8.72
N ASP A 19 -0.91 0.49 8.02
CA ASP A 19 -2.17 1.22 7.90
C ASP A 19 -2.67 1.68 9.29
N ALA A 20 -2.95 0.73 10.19
CA ALA A 20 -3.50 1.03 11.50
C ALA A 20 -2.57 1.86 12.41
N LEU A 21 -1.25 1.79 12.20
CA LEU A 21 -0.28 2.60 12.93
C LEU A 21 -0.23 4.04 12.40
N GLY A 22 -0.38 4.25 11.10
CA GLY A 22 -0.40 5.57 10.47
C GLY A 22 -1.77 6.25 10.43
N MET A 23 -2.86 5.51 10.67
CA MET A 23 -4.23 6.01 10.74
C MET A 23 -4.40 7.27 11.63
N PRO A 24 -3.90 7.34 12.88
CA PRO A 24 -4.13 8.50 13.74
C PRO A 24 -3.40 9.77 13.27
N THR A 25 -2.39 9.63 12.39
CA THR A 25 -1.48 10.71 11.98
C THR A 25 -1.63 11.14 10.53
N GLN A 26 -2.46 10.45 9.74
CA GLN A 26 -2.67 10.81 8.34
C GLN A 26 -3.21 12.24 8.22
N SER A 27 -2.80 12.93 7.15
CA SER A 27 -3.10 14.34 6.88
C SER A 27 -2.61 15.34 7.94
N LEU A 28 -1.80 14.92 8.93
CA LEU A 28 -1.13 15.83 9.86
C LEU A 28 0.28 16.19 9.37
N SER A 29 0.79 17.36 9.79
CA SER A 29 2.21 17.67 9.59
C SER A 29 3.08 16.91 10.60
N ARG A 30 4.35 16.66 10.25
CA ARG A 30 5.34 16.06 11.17
C ARG A 30 5.45 16.82 12.49
N SER A 31 5.39 18.15 12.45
CA SER A 31 5.45 18.98 13.66
C SER A 31 4.22 18.79 14.55
N ALA A 32 3.03 18.72 13.96
CA ALA A 32 1.79 18.47 14.71
C ALA A 32 1.77 17.08 15.34
N ILE A 33 2.30 16.07 14.62
CA ILE A 33 2.47 14.71 15.16
C ILE A 33 3.43 14.72 16.34
N ALA A 34 4.60 15.35 16.19
CA ALA A 34 5.60 15.43 17.25
C ALA A 34 5.07 16.16 18.49
N GLU A 35 4.30 17.24 18.31
CA GLU A 35 3.68 17.99 19.40
C GLU A 35 2.61 17.18 20.14
N ARG A 36 1.77 16.45 19.40
CA ARG A 36 0.62 15.73 19.97
C ARG A 36 0.98 14.36 20.53
N TYR A 37 1.79 13.60 19.80
CA TYR A 37 2.05 12.18 20.05
C TYR A 37 3.52 11.89 20.36
N GLY A 38 4.43 12.82 20.04
CA GLY A 38 5.86 12.55 20.04
C GLY A 38 6.21 11.60 18.88
N VAL A 39 6.63 10.39 19.22
CA VAL A 39 6.92 9.33 18.25
C VAL A 39 5.76 8.32 18.26
N VAL A 40 5.29 7.91 17.08
CA VAL A 40 4.20 6.95 16.92
C VAL A 40 4.74 5.52 17.04
N ASP A 41 5.09 5.12 18.26
CA ASP A 41 5.72 3.81 18.57
C ASP A 41 4.73 2.69 18.94
N ARG A 42 3.45 3.03 19.00
CA ARG A 42 2.32 2.17 19.37
C ARG A 42 1.07 2.60 18.61
N LEU A 43 0.07 1.73 18.56
CA LEU A 43 -1.25 2.06 18.02
C LEU A 43 -1.92 3.11 18.91
N LEU A 44 -2.49 4.14 18.29
CA LEU A 44 -3.15 5.27 18.96
C LEU A 44 -4.55 5.46 18.40
N ASP A 45 -5.46 5.95 19.24
CA ASP A 45 -6.79 6.36 18.78
C ASP A 45 -6.68 7.58 17.86
N GLY A 46 -7.54 7.64 16.84
CA GLY A 46 -7.77 8.86 16.07
C GLY A 46 -8.35 9.94 16.98
N ALA A 47 -7.70 11.11 17.04
CA ALA A 47 -8.20 12.22 17.84
C ALA A 47 -9.59 12.69 17.37
N ASP A 48 -10.33 13.37 18.25
CA ASP A 48 -11.65 13.93 17.94
C ASP A 48 -11.64 14.86 16.71
N ASP A 49 -10.53 15.57 16.53
CA ASP A 49 -10.28 16.53 15.45
C ASP A 49 -9.43 15.95 14.30
N GLN A 50 -9.20 14.63 14.28
CA GLN A 50 -8.50 13.98 13.18
C GLN A 50 -9.33 14.17 11.89
N PRO A 51 -8.75 14.67 10.78
CA PRO A 51 -9.49 15.11 9.60
C PRO A 51 -10.22 14.02 8.80
N ILE A 52 -9.74 12.77 8.81
CA ILE A 52 -10.18 11.65 7.97
C ILE A 52 -10.78 10.50 8.78
N ALA A 53 -10.13 10.16 9.89
CA ALA A 53 -10.43 9.04 10.79
C ALA A 53 -10.72 9.51 12.24
N PRO A 54 -11.63 10.48 12.45
CA PRO A 54 -11.91 10.99 13.78
C PRO A 54 -12.47 9.88 14.67
N LYS A 55 -11.92 9.76 15.89
CA LYS A 55 -12.38 8.83 16.93
C LYS A 55 -12.28 7.34 16.56
N LEU A 56 -11.55 6.98 15.50
CA LEU A 56 -11.31 5.58 15.20
C LEU A 56 -10.45 4.95 16.30
N PRO A 57 -10.84 3.79 16.86
CA PRO A 57 -10.06 3.12 17.89
C PRO A 57 -8.65 2.74 17.42
N ALA A 58 -7.69 2.74 18.34
CA ALA A 58 -6.34 2.27 18.12
C ALA A 58 -6.32 0.87 17.50
N GLY A 59 -5.62 0.73 16.38
CA GLY A 59 -5.53 -0.54 15.65
C GLY A 59 -6.58 -0.74 14.57
N THR A 60 -7.50 0.22 14.36
CA THR A 60 -8.44 0.20 13.23
C THR A 60 -7.70 0.45 11.91
N VAL A 61 -7.99 -0.35 10.89
CA VAL A 61 -7.45 -0.17 9.53
C VAL A 61 -8.31 0.80 8.71
N THR A 62 -7.77 1.37 7.64
CA THR A 62 -8.42 2.31 6.73
C THR A 62 -8.72 1.66 5.37
N ASP A 63 -8.95 2.49 4.35
CA ASP A 63 -9.26 2.03 3.00
C ASP A 63 -8.09 1.29 2.33
N ASP A 64 -6.85 1.50 2.77
CA ASP A 64 -5.67 0.75 2.34
C ASP A 64 -5.87 -0.76 2.51
N THR A 65 -6.16 -1.21 3.73
CA THR A 65 -6.37 -2.64 4.02
C THR A 65 -7.69 -3.14 3.45
N GLU A 66 -8.78 -2.35 3.58
CA GLU A 66 -10.09 -2.79 3.10
C GLU A 66 -10.08 -2.99 1.58
N GLN A 67 -9.49 -2.07 0.81
CA GLN A 67 -9.39 -2.21 -0.65
C GLN A 67 -8.38 -3.28 -1.07
N ALA A 68 -7.32 -3.52 -0.29
CA ALA A 68 -6.42 -4.64 -0.55
C ALA A 68 -7.17 -5.98 -0.43
N LEU A 69 -7.98 -6.17 0.61
CA LEU A 69 -8.72 -7.41 0.78
C LEU A 69 -9.90 -7.54 -0.19
N LEU A 70 -10.51 -6.42 -0.60
CA LEU A 70 -11.44 -6.39 -1.73
C LEU A 70 -10.78 -6.89 -3.02
N LEU A 71 -9.57 -6.40 -3.33
CA LEU A 71 -8.80 -6.83 -4.50
C LEU A 71 -8.41 -8.31 -4.42
N ALA A 72 -7.99 -8.77 -3.24
CA ALA A 72 -7.71 -10.18 -3.00
C ALA A 72 -8.92 -11.06 -3.30
N ARG A 73 -10.11 -10.65 -2.86
CA ARG A 73 -11.35 -11.39 -3.13
C ARG A 73 -11.66 -11.48 -4.62
N ILE A 74 -11.51 -10.38 -5.37
CA ILE A 74 -11.73 -10.36 -6.82
C ILE A 74 -10.77 -11.32 -7.53
N LEU A 75 -9.48 -11.31 -7.15
CA LEU A 75 -8.50 -12.26 -7.71
C LEU A 75 -8.93 -13.71 -7.48
N LEU A 76 -9.42 -14.03 -6.28
CA LEU A 76 -9.87 -15.39 -5.94
C LEU A 76 -11.13 -15.80 -6.72
N ASP A 77 -12.06 -14.87 -6.93
CA ASP A 77 -13.33 -15.14 -7.61
C ASP A 77 -13.23 -15.19 -9.13
N HIS A 78 -12.12 -14.67 -9.69
CA HIS A 78 -11.90 -14.55 -11.12
C HIS A 78 -10.56 -15.16 -11.57
N ASP A 79 -10.14 -16.25 -10.92
CA ASP A 79 -8.99 -17.07 -11.31
C ASP A 79 -7.71 -16.24 -11.55
N GLY A 80 -7.45 -15.26 -10.69
CA GLY A 80 -6.28 -14.38 -10.74
C GLY A 80 -6.40 -13.20 -11.70
N HIS A 81 -7.60 -12.91 -12.21
CA HIS A 81 -7.88 -11.72 -13.02
C HIS A 81 -8.64 -10.65 -12.24
N VAL A 82 -8.52 -9.40 -12.69
CA VAL A 82 -9.29 -8.27 -12.13
C VAL A 82 -10.11 -7.63 -13.26
N PRO A 83 -11.29 -8.17 -13.60
CA PRO A 83 -12.12 -7.60 -14.65
C PRO A 83 -12.56 -6.18 -14.28
N ALA A 84 -12.31 -5.21 -15.18
CA ALA A 84 -12.51 -3.79 -14.88
C ALA A 84 -13.93 -3.45 -14.39
N ARG A 85 -14.96 -4.06 -14.98
CA ARG A 85 -16.37 -3.88 -14.56
C ARG A 85 -16.65 -4.46 -13.17
N VAL A 86 -16.11 -5.63 -12.86
CA VAL A 86 -16.27 -6.24 -11.52
C VAL A 86 -15.62 -5.33 -10.50
N PHE A 87 -14.41 -4.85 -10.79
CA PHE A 87 -13.69 -4.01 -9.86
C PHE A 87 -14.33 -2.65 -9.64
N ALA A 88 -14.82 -2.01 -10.72
CA ALA A 88 -15.61 -0.78 -10.63
C ALA A 88 -16.84 -0.96 -9.70
N GLY A 89 -17.66 -1.99 -9.94
CA GLY A 89 -18.84 -2.25 -9.11
C GLY A 89 -18.50 -2.61 -7.66
N ALA A 90 -17.37 -3.27 -7.43
CA ALA A 90 -16.88 -3.57 -6.09
C ALA A 90 -16.46 -2.30 -5.33
N LEU A 91 -15.77 -1.37 -5.99
CA LEU A 91 -15.40 -0.07 -5.40
C LEU A 91 -16.63 0.80 -5.12
N GLU A 92 -17.61 0.85 -6.03
CA GLU A 92 -18.87 1.54 -5.79
C GLU A 92 -19.62 0.94 -4.58
N THR A 93 -19.71 -0.39 -4.51
CA THR A 93 -20.38 -1.07 -3.39
C THR A 93 -19.69 -0.78 -2.07
N TRP A 94 -18.36 -0.80 -2.06
CA TRP A 94 -17.55 -0.47 -0.90
C TRP A 94 -17.73 1.00 -0.46
N GLU A 95 -17.73 1.95 -1.40
CA GLU A 95 -18.01 3.37 -1.12
C GLU A 95 -19.36 3.57 -0.44
N GLN A 96 -20.41 2.96 -1.00
CA GLN A 96 -21.75 3.05 -0.42
C GLN A 96 -21.81 2.45 0.99
N ASP A 97 -21.00 1.44 1.27
CA ASP A 97 -20.89 0.87 2.62
C ASP A 97 -20.18 1.81 3.60
N MET A 98 -19.09 2.46 3.17
CA MET A 98 -18.39 3.47 3.98
C MET A 98 -19.30 4.63 4.35
N ILE A 99 -20.07 5.15 3.39
CA ILE A 99 -21.04 6.21 3.63
C ILE A 99 -22.09 5.76 4.67
N ARG A 100 -22.60 4.52 4.56
CA ARG A 100 -23.56 3.97 5.54
C ARG A 100 -22.96 3.83 6.95
N ARG A 101 -21.66 3.55 7.06
CA ARG A 101 -20.93 3.50 8.34
C ARG A 101 -20.61 4.88 8.90
N GLY A 102 -20.97 5.96 8.21
CA GLY A 102 -20.73 7.34 8.63
C GLY A 102 -19.33 7.85 8.29
N SER A 103 -18.58 7.13 7.45
CA SER A 103 -17.27 7.58 6.97
C SER A 103 -17.45 8.32 5.65
N LEU A 104 -17.19 9.64 5.67
CA LEU A 104 -17.57 10.53 4.57
C LEU A 104 -16.42 10.86 3.60
N ASP A 105 -15.15 10.60 3.93
CA ASP A 105 -14.03 11.12 3.15
C ASP A 105 -12.83 10.16 2.97
N LEU A 106 -13.00 8.85 3.20
CA LEU A 106 -11.92 7.87 3.01
C LEU A 106 -11.51 7.66 1.54
N LEU A 107 -12.33 8.09 0.56
CA LEU A 107 -11.96 7.96 -0.83
C LEU A 107 -10.99 9.04 -1.28
N GLY A 108 -9.76 8.62 -1.56
CA GLY A 108 -8.76 9.45 -2.21
C GLY A 108 -9.25 10.08 -3.52
N PRO A 109 -8.69 11.25 -3.91
CA PRO A 109 -9.27 12.11 -4.93
C PRO A 109 -9.28 11.48 -6.34
N SER A 110 -8.33 10.59 -6.66
CA SER A 110 -8.32 9.91 -7.96
C SER A 110 -9.40 8.84 -8.07
N THR A 111 -9.60 8.04 -7.02
CA THR A 111 -10.65 7.02 -7.00
C THR A 111 -12.02 7.67 -7.06
N ARG A 112 -12.24 8.76 -6.31
CA ARG A 112 -13.50 9.53 -6.37
C ARG A 112 -13.79 10.02 -7.79
N ARG A 113 -12.80 10.63 -8.47
CA ARG A 113 -12.96 11.07 -9.87
C ARG A 113 -13.29 9.91 -10.81
N ALA A 114 -12.65 8.75 -10.62
CA ALA A 114 -12.92 7.57 -11.43
C ALA A 114 -14.36 7.06 -11.22
N LEU A 115 -14.84 6.98 -9.98
CA LEU A 115 -16.21 6.56 -9.67
C LEU A 115 -17.24 7.55 -10.22
N THR A 116 -16.97 8.86 -10.20
CA THR A 116 -17.82 9.85 -10.90
C THR A 116 -17.92 9.57 -12.40
N ARG A 117 -16.81 9.28 -13.08
CA ARG A 117 -16.82 8.96 -14.52
C ARG A 117 -17.59 7.70 -14.84
N LEU A 118 -17.46 6.68 -13.99
CA LEU A 118 -18.22 5.44 -14.12
C LEU A 118 -19.73 5.72 -13.98
N ALA A 119 -20.13 6.53 -13.00
CA ALA A 119 -21.51 6.95 -12.82
C ALA A 119 -22.05 7.77 -14.02
N ASP A 120 -21.18 8.55 -14.67
CA ASP A 120 -21.49 9.30 -15.89
C ASP A 120 -21.52 8.41 -17.16
N GLY A 121 -21.29 7.10 -17.02
CA GLY A 121 -21.39 6.11 -18.10
C GLY A 121 -20.11 5.93 -18.91
N GLU A 122 -18.96 6.47 -18.47
CA GLU A 122 -17.69 6.20 -19.13
C GLU A 122 -17.28 4.72 -18.98
N PRO A 123 -16.61 4.13 -19.99
CA PRO A 123 -16.04 2.79 -19.87
C PRO A 123 -15.03 2.71 -18.71
N PRO A 124 -15.05 1.64 -17.89
CA PRO A 124 -14.13 1.49 -16.77
C PRO A 124 -12.65 1.58 -17.14
N GLU A 125 -12.29 1.16 -18.34
CA GLU A 125 -10.92 1.17 -18.86
C GLU A 125 -10.39 2.60 -19.11
N LEU A 126 -11.30 3.59 -19.17
CA LEU A 126 -10.98 5.00 -19.40
C LEU A 126 -11.13 5.86 -18.14
N ALA A 127 -11.79 5.35 -17.10
CA ALA A 127 -12.11 6.12 -15.89
C ALA A 127 -10.85 6.58 -15.15
N GLY A 128 -9.83 5.72 -15.07
CA GLY A 128 -8.59 5.95 -14.33
C GLY A 128 -7.55 6.85 -15.02
N ARG A 129 -7.83 7.43 -16.19
CA ARG A 129 -6.84 8.15 -17.03
C ARG A 129 -6.13 9.35 -16.39
N ASP A 130 -6.63 9.86 -15.24
CA ASP A 130 -6.05 10.99 -14.51
C ASP A 130 -5.72 10.64 -13.04
N GLY A 131 -5.61 9.35 -12.72
CA GLY A 131 -5.27 8.92 -11.38
C GLY A 131 -3.78 8.90 -11.15
N VAL A 132 -3.28 9.89 -10.42
CA VAL A 132 -1.85 10.09 -10.10
C VAL A 132 -1.54 9.89 -8.62
N THR A 133 -2.55 9.59 -7.80
CA THR A 133 -2.38 9.24 -6.39
C THR A 133 -1.98 7.78 -6.19
N ASN A 134 -1.64 7.41 -4.97
CA ASN A 134 -1.12 6.09 -4.60
C ASN A 134 -2.18 4.99 -4.41
N GLY A 135 -3.47 5.28 -4.57
CA GLY A 135 -4.54 4.32 -4.29
C GLY A 135 -4.47 3.00 -5.06
N ALA A 136 -3.83 2.96 -6.23
CA ALA A 136 -3.52 1.69 -6.90
C ALA A 136 -2.40 0.91 -6.20
N ALA A 137 -1.36 1.59 -5.70
CA ALA A 137 -0.21 0.97 -5.04
C ALA A 137 -0.52 0.50 -3.61
N MET A 138 -1.32 1.25 -2.86
CA MET A 138 -1.63 0.92 -1.46
C MET A 138 -2.32 -0.45 -1.31
N ARG A 139 -3.14 -0.82 -2.31
CA ARG A 139 -3.94 -2.05 -2.29
C ARG A 139 -3.35 -3.21 -3.10
N VAL A 140 -2.17 -3.06 -3.71
CA VAL A 140 -1.67 -4.00 -4.73
C VAL A 140 -0.98 -5.25 -4.18
N ALA A 141 -0.73 -5.34 -2.87
CA ALA A 141 -0.03 -6.48 -2.26
C ALA A 141 -0.62 -7.87 -2.64
N PRO A 142 -1.95 -8.08 -2.71
CA PRO A 142 -2.53 -9.35 -3.15
C PRO A 142 -2.12 -9.77 -4.57
N VAL A 143 -1.93 -8.80 -5.49
CA VAL A 143 -1.45 -9.08 -6.85
C VAL A 143 -0.01 -9.60 -6.82
N GLY A 144 0.84 -9.02 -5.97
CA GLY A 144 2.21 -9.49 -5.75
C GLY A 144 2.26 -10.90 -5.15
N ILE A 145 1.31 -11.26 -4.28
CA ILE A 145 1.19 -12.61 -3.72
C ILE A 145 0.73 -13.60 -4.81
N ALA A 146 -0.31 -13.25 -5.56
CA ALA A 146 -0.95 -14.14 -6.53
C ALA A 146 -0.14 -14.33 -7.83
N HIS A 147 0.73 -13.39 -8.19
CA HIS A 147 1.40 -13.41 -9.49
C HIS A 147 2.92 -13.23 -9.37
N THR A 148 3.63 -13.79 -10.35
CA THR A 148 5.07 -13.63 -10.54
C THR A 148 5.40 -13.61 -12.04
N GLY A 149 6.65 -13.32 -12.39
CA GLY A 149 7.12 -13.32 -13.77
C GLY A 149 6.32 -12.38 -14.69
N PRO A 150 6.15 -12.72 -15.98
CA PRO A 150 5.52 -11.84 -16.96
C PRO A 150 4.07 -11.45 -16.63
N ARG A 151 3.31 -12.34 -15.97
CA ARG A 151 1.89 -12.12 -15.63
C ARG A 151 1.71 -11.00 -14.60
N LEU A 152 2.69 -10.77 -13.73
CA LEU A 152 2.60 -9.80 -12.64
C LEU A 152 2.22 -8.40 -13.15
N LEU A 153 2.91 -7.91 -14.19
CA LEU A 153 2.67 -6.56 -14.68
C LEU A 153 1.29 -6.41 -15.34
N ASP A 154 0.81 -7.44 -16.03
CA ASP A 154 -0.54 -7.42 -16.59
C ASP A 154 -1.60 -7.40 -15.48
N ALA A 155 -1.41 -8.15 -14.40
CA ALA A 155 -2.32 -8.15 -13.26
C ALA A 155 -2.30 -6.81 -12.50
N VAL A 156 -1.13 -6.16 -12.41
CA VAL A 156 -1.01 -4.80 -11.89
C VAL A 156 -1.85 -3.82 -12.72
N VAL A 157 -1.73 -3.87 -14.05
CA VAL A 157 -2.52 -3.01 -14.94
C VAL A 157 -4.01 -3.26 -14.77
N GLU A 158 -4.45 -4.52 -14.74
CA GLU A 158 -5.86 -4.88 -14.48
C GLU A 158 -6.38 -4.29 -13.16
N SER A 159 -5.57 -4.34 -12.09
CA SER A 159 -5.92 -3.80 -10.76
C SER A 159 -5.87 -2.28 -10.63
N ALA A 160 -5.34 -1.58 -11.63
CA ALA A 160 -5.15 -0.14 -11.57
C ALA A 160 -5.96 0.62 -12.63
N VAL A 161 -6.28 -0.01 -13.76
CA VAL A 161 -6.88 0.64 -14.95
C VAL A 161 -8.14 1.46 -14.63
N VAL A 162 -8.96 0.99 -13.69
CA VAL A 162 -10.22 1.65 -13.31
C VAL A 162 -9.98 3.00 -12.63
N THR A 163 -8.85 3.20 -11.95
CA THR A 163 -8.66 4.34 -11.03
C THR A 163 -7.37 5.14 -11.25
N HIS A 164 -6.31 4.50 -11.73
CA HIS A 164 -4.94 5.03 -11.78
C HIS A 164 -4.21 4.56 -13.05
N HIS A 165 -4.85 4.72 -14.20
CA HIS A 165 -4.29 4.34 -15.51
C HIS A 165 -3.32 5.40 -16.06
N THR A 166 -2.39 5.85 -15.23
CA THR A 166 -1.34 6.81 -15.58
C THR A 166 0.05 6.18 -15.39
N ALA A 167 1.06 6.70 -16.08
CA ALA A 167 2.44 6.27 -15.95
C ALA A 167 2.91 6.25 -14.48
N PRO A 168 2.75 7.32 -13.67
CA PRO A 168 3.10 7.26 -12.25
C PRO A 168 2.24 6.28 -11.44
N GLY A 169 0.93 6.18 -11.72
CA GLY A 169 0.04 5.26 -11.02
C GLY A 169 0.40 3.78 -11.24
N ILE A 170 0.62 3.37 -12.49
CA ILE A 170 1.01 2.00 -12.83
C ILE A 170 2.45 1.70 -12.39
N ALA A 171 3.39 2.64 -12.54
CA ALA A 171 4.77 2.45 -12.10
C ALA A 171 4.84 2.20 -10.58
N ALA A 172 4.12 3.00 -9.79
CA ALA A 172 4.07 2.86 -8.34
C ALA A 172 3.46 1.52 -7.90
N ALA A 173 2.31 1.13 -8.48
CA ALA A 173 1.69 -0.15 -8.19
C ALA A 173 2.58 -1.34 -8.60
N ALA A 174 3.26 -1.23 -9.75
CA ALA A 174 4.20 -2.25 -10.22
C ALA A 174 5.38 -2.42 -9.26
N ALA A 175 5.92 -1.31 -8.73
CA ALA A 175 7.02 -1.34 -7.77
C ALA A 175 6.65 -2.15 -6.51
N VAL A 176 5.51 -1.83 -5.90
CA VAL A 176 5.03 -2.49 -4.67
C VAL A 176 4.70 -3.96 -4.94
N ALA A 177 3.98 -4.25 -6.02
CA ALA A 177 3.61 -5.62 -6.36
C ALA A 177 4.83 -6.52 -6.63
N ALA A 178 5.87 -5.97 -7.28
CA ALA A 178 7.10 -6.70 -7.56
C ALA A 178 7.96 -6.92 -6.31
N ALA A 179 8.07 -5.94 -5.42
CA ALA A 179 8.74 -6.13 -4.13
C ALA A 179 8.04 -7.23 -3.31
N VAL A 180 6.72 -7.19 -3.21
CA VAL A 180 5.93 -8.21 -2.51
C VAL A 180 6.11 -9.58 -3.17
N SER A 181 6.02 -9.66 -4.50
CA SER A 181 6.18 -10.92 -5.24
C SER A 181 7.58 -11.52 -5.06
N ALA A 182 8.63 -10.70 -5.15
CA ALA A 182 10.00 -11.13 -4.92
C ALA A 182 10.19 -11.65 -3.48
N GLY A 183 9.66 -10.91 -2.49
CA GLY A 183 9.65 -11.33 -1.09
C GLY A 183 8.99 -12.69 -0.93
N VAL A 184 7.74 -12.87 -1.39
CA VAL A 184 7.01 -14.16 -1.33
C VAL A 184 7.78 -15.30 -2.02
N SER A 185 8.51 -15.01 -3.11
CA SER A 185 9.38 -15.97 -3.81
C SER A 185 10.68 -16.33 -3.07
N GLY A 186 10.96 -15.73 -1.91
CA GLY A 186 12.16 -16.05 -1.13
C GLY A 186 13.28 -15.00 -1.22
N ALA A 187 13.11 -13.92 -1.99
CA ALA A 187 14.13 -12.89 -2.11
C ALA A 187 14.36 -12.16 -0.76
N GLY A 188 15.59 -11.71 -0.54
CA GLY A 188 15.92 -10.75 0.52
C GLY A 188 15.56 -9.31 0.09
N LEU A 189 15.62 -8.37 1.05
CA LEU A 189 15.21 -6.99 0.82
C LEU A 189 15.91 -6.31 -0.36
N PRO A 190 17.25 -6.38 -0.54
CA PRO A 190 17.91 -5.74 -1.69
C PRO A 190 17.35 -6.22 -3.04
N ALA A 191 17.20 -7.54 -3.22
CA ALA A 191 16.67 -8.11 -4.45
C ALA A 191 15.17 -7.79 -4.67
N ALA A 192 14.39 -7.65 -3.59
CA ALA A 192 13.00 -7.20 -3.68
C ALA A 192 12.89 -5.73 -4.11
N LEU A 193 13.81 -4.87 -3.66
CA LEU A 193 13.88 -3.46 -4.07
C LEU A 193 14.39 -3.31 -5.51
N ASP A 194 15.33 -4.15 -5.95
CA ASP A 194 15.76 -4.21 -7.36
C ASP A 194 14.57 -4.59 -8.27
N ALA A 195 13.79 -5.62 -7.86
CA ALA A 195 12.58 -6.01 -8.58
C ALA A 195 11.54 -4.89 -8.64
N ALA A 196 11.39 -4.12 -7.55
CA ALA A 196 10.52 -2.94 -7.51
C ALA A 196 10.95 -1.88 -8.52
N LEU A 197 12.26 -1.58 -8.59
CA LEU A 197 12.81 -0.58 -9.50
C LEU A 197 12.59 -0.97 -10.97
N ASP A 198 12.86 -2.23 -11.33
CA ASP A 198 12.66 -2.72 -12.69
C ASP A 198 11.18 -2.76 -13.09
N ALA A 199 10.31 -3.19 -12.17
CA ALA A 199 8.87 -3.19 -12.40
C ALA A 199 8.31 -1.76 -12.52
N ALA A 200 8.81 -0.79 -11.76
CA ALA A 200 8.43 0.61 -11.89
C ALA A 200 8.76 1.15 -13.30
N ARG A 201 9.96 0.87 -13.82
CA ARG A 201 10.37 1.24 -15.19
C ARG A 201 9.45 0.62 -16.23
N ALA A 202 9.10 -0.66 -16.05
CA ALA A 202 8.22 -1.37 -16.96
C ALA A 202 6.76 -0.85 -16.90
N GLY A 203 6.26 -0.60 -15.69
CA GLY A 203 4.91 -0.09 -15.45
C GLY A 203 4.70 1.32 -15.97
N ALA A 204 5.70 2.19 -15.90
CA ALA A 204 5.62 3.54 -16.47
C ALA A 204 5.26 3.54 -17.97
N ARG A 205 5.66 2.49 -18.71
CA ARG A 205 5.36 2.32 -20.14
C ARG A 205 3.96 1.76 -20.43
N ARG A 206 3.21 1.36 -19.39
CA ARG A 206 1.89 0.73 -19.49
C ARG A 206 0.74 1.68 -19.16
N GLY A 207 1.02 2.82 -18.52
CA GLY A 207 0.02 3.84 -18.20
C GLY A 207 0.06 5.04 -19.14
N GLY A 208 -1.02 5.84 -19.17
CA GLY A 208 -1.07 7.09 -19.93
C GLY A 208 -0.13 8.17 -19.36
N TRP A 209 0.36 9.07 -20.19
CA TRP A 209 1.19 10.18 -19.70
C TRP A 209 0.42 11.03 -18.68
N ALA A 210 1.09 11.39 -17.59
CA ALA A 210 0.62 12.38 -16.63
C ALA A 210 1.80 13.23 -16.16
N ALA A 211 1.54 14.50 -15.85
CA ALA A 211 2.56 15.39 -15.31
C ALA A 211 2.99 14.89 -13.91
N GLY A 212 4.29 14.65 -13.74
CA GLY A 212 4.86 14.15 -12.49
C GLY A 212 6.31 13.71 -12.68
N ALA A 213 7.02 13.53 -11.59
CA ALA A 213 8.36 12.96 -11.63
C ALA A 213 8.29 11.45 -11.88
N ASP A 214 9.32 10.89 -12.52
CA ASP A 214 9.39 9.46 -12.81
C ASP A 214 9.60 8.65 -11.52
N VAL A 215 8.70 7.70 -11.23
CA VAL A 215 8.73 6.91 -9.98
C VAL A 215 10.02 6.09 -9.89
N ALA A 216 10.45 5.46 -10.98
CA ALA A 216 11.65 4.62 -10.96
C ALA A 216 12.93 5.46 -10.72
N ALA A 217 13.06 6.61 -11.38
CA ALA A 217 14.18 7.51 -11.17
C ALA A 217 14.25 8.03 -9.72
N ARG A 218 13.09 8.32 -9.11
CA ARG A 218 13.02 8.71 -7.70
C ARG A 218 13.39 7.57 -6.75
N LEU A 219 12.91 6.35 -7.01
CA LEU A 219 13.30 5.15 -6.25
C LEU A 219 14.81 4.90 -6.33
N ASP A 220 15.41 5.00 -7.51
CA ASP A 220 16.86 4.87 -7.69
C ASP A 220 17.66 5.86 -6.84
N VAL A 221 17.20 7.12 -6.74
CA VAL A 221 17.82 8.11 -5.86
C VAL A 221 17.60 7.75 -4.39
N ALA A 222 16.37 7.42 -4.00
CA ALA A 222 16.02 7.10 -2.62
C ALA A 222 16.82 5.89 -2.09
N PHE A 223 16.94 4.82 -2.87
CA PHE A 223 17.68 3.61 -2.48
C PHE A 223 19.18 3.85 -2.34
N ARG A 224 19.76 4.83 -3.05
CA ARG A 224 21.18 5.17 -2.91
C ARG A 224 21.44 6.13 -1.75
N VAL A 225 20.53 7.05 -1.48
CA VAL A 225 20.76 8.15 -0.53
C VAL A 225 20.30 7.79 0.88
N LEU A 226 19.07 7.27 1.03
CA LEU A 226 18.43 7.16 2.34
C LEU A 226 19.11 6.18 3.32
N PRO A 227 19.62 4.99 2.90
CA PRO A 227 20.25 4.05 3.84
C PRO A 227 21.52 4.57 4.53
N GLY A 228 22.15 5.62 3.99
CA GLY A 228 23.35 6.23 4.57
C GLY A 228 23.08 7.35 5.58
N LEU A 229 21.81 7.69 5.82
CA LEU A 229 21.43 8.83 6.67
C LEU A 229 21.17 8.38 8.12
N ASP A 230 21.49 9.26 9.08
CA ASP A 230 21.01 9.08 10.46
C ASP A 230 19.49 9.32 10.55
N ARG A 231 18.89 9.03 11.70
CA ARG A 231 17.43 9.10 11.86
C ARG A 231 16.86 10.50 11.63
N VAL A 232 17.59 11.56 11.96
CA VAL A 232 17.12 12.95 11.79
C VAL A 232 17.20 13.32 10.31
N ALA A 233 18.37 13.12 9.70
CA ALA A 233 18.59 13.42 8.29
C ALA A 233 17.70 12.56 7.37
N LEU A 234 17.44 11.30 7.73
CA LEU A 234 16.50 10.42 7.02
C LEU A 234 15.10 11.02 7.04
N ALA A 235 14.60 11.38 8.22
CA ALA A 235 13.28 11.94 8.37
C ALA A 235 13.12 13.26 7.61
N ASP A 236 14.10 14.17 7.72
CA ASP A 236 14.11 15.45 7.00
C ASP A 236 14.18 15.25 5.49
N THR A 237 15.03 14.32 5.01
CA THR A 237 15.14 14.04 3.56
C THR A 237 13.85 13.42 3.01
N VAL A 238 13.22 12.51 3.75
CA VAL A 238 11.95 11.91 3.32
C VAL A 238 10.84 12.97 3.27
N THR A 239 10.71 13.84 4.28
CA THR A 239 9.65 14.87 4.26
C THR A 239 9.91 15.97 3.24
N ASP A 240 11.15 16.45 3.12
CA ASP A 240 11.43 17.71 2.43
C ASP A 240 11.86 17.51 0.97
N VAL A 241 12.40 16.32 0.63
CA VAL A 241 12.93 16.02 -0.72
C VAL A 241 12.10 14.94 -1.42
N VAL A 242 11.79 13.86 -0.71
CA VAL A 242 10.98 12.76 -1.27
C VAL A 242 9.50 13.11 -1.27
N GLY A 243 9.03 13.79 -0.22
CA GLY A 243 7.61 14.07 -0.01
C GLY A 243 6.85 12.86 0.53
N THR A 244 5.78 13.13 1.27
CA THR A 244 4.92 12.12 1.89
C THR A 244 3.44 12.38 1.59
N SER A 245 3.09 13.02 0.47
CA SER A 245 1.68 13.21 0.10
C SER A 245 1.04 11.96 -0.51
N VAL A 246 -0.26 12.04 -0.76
CA VAL A 246 -1.08 11.06 -1.48
C VAL A 246 -0.62 10.79 -2.93
N THR A 247 0.31 11.58 -3.48
CA THR A 247 0.79 11.37 -4.84
C THR A 247 1.63 10.09 -4.91
N ALA A 248 1.44 9.30 -5.97
CA ALA A 248 2.16 8.03 -6.15
C ALA A 248 3.68 8.22 -6.23
N THR A 249 4.11 9.37 -6.73
CA THR A 249 5.53 9.75 -6.88
C THR A 249 6.21 10.10 -5.57
N GLU A 250 5.46 10.34 -4.50
CA GLU A 250 5.98 10.70 -3.19
C GLU A 250 5.83 9.52 -2.22
N SER A 251 4.59 9.16 -1.87
CA SER A 251 4.30 8.11 -0.88
C SER A 251 4.96 6.76 -1.17
N VAL A 252 4.95 6.26 -2.40
CA VAL A 252 5.59 4.97 -2.74
C VAL A 252 7.11 5.05 -2.66
N VAL A 253 7.68 6.20 -3.03
CA VAL A 253 9.12 6.43 -2.93
C VAL A 253 9.54 6.54 -1.46
N ALA A 254 8.74 7.23 -0.64
CA ALA A 254 8.95 7.32 0.80
C ALA A 254 8.86 5.93 1.45
N ALA A 255 7.82 5.15 1.15
CA ALA A 255 7.61 3.82 1.73
C ALA A 255 8.74 2.85 1.40
N LEU A 256 9.10 2.72 0.12
CA LEU A 256 10.17 1.82 -0.31
C LEU A 256 11.56 2.36 0.11
N GLY A 257 11.73 3.67 0.16
CA GLY A 257 12.95 4.31 0.65
C GLY A 257 13.19 4.08 2.14
N LEU A 258 12.14 4.15 2.96
CA LEU A 258 12.19 3.78 4.38
C LEU A 258 12.44 2.28 4.57
N ALA A 259 11.83 1.43 3.75
CA ALA A 259 12.15 0.01 3.74
C ALA A 259 13.64 -0.21 3.43
N ALA A 260 14.20 0.47 2.43
CA ALA A 260 15.63 0.39 2.10
C ALA A 260 16.54 0.84 3.26
N ALA A 261 16.15 1.89 3.99
CA ALA A 261 16.98 2.48 5.03
C ALA A 261 16.87 1.79 6.39
N LEU A 262 15.70 1.22 6.72
CA LEU A 262 15.38 0.72 8.06
C LEU A 262 14.88 -0.73 8.06
N GLY A 263 14.84 -1.40 6.90
CA GLY A 263 14.14 -2.68 6.73
C GLY A 263 14.69 -3.86 7.53
N ASP A 264 15.92 -3.78 8.04
CA ASP A 264 16.45 -4.78 8.98
C ASP A 264 15.70 -4.77 10.33
N ASP A 265 15.00 -3.69 10.66
CA ASP A 265 14.11 -3.56 11.80
C ASP A 265 12.70 -3.10 11.34
N PRO A 266 11.78 -4.04 11.06
CA PRO A 266 10.42 -3.71 10.63
C PRO A 266 9.68 -2.77 11.56
N ARG A 267 9.92 -2.85 12.88
CA ARG A 267 9.32 -1.90 13.83
C ARG A 267 9.84 -0.50 13.59
N ALA A 268 11.16 -0.32 13.48
CA ALA A 268 11.75 0.99 13.26
C ALA A 268 11.26 1.62 11.94
N ALA A 269 11.13 0.83 10.88
CA ALA A 269 10.64 1.31 9.58
C ALA A 269 9.17 1.76 9.65
N LEU A 270 8.30 0.97 10.29
CA LEU A 270 6.88 1.30 10.48
C LEU A 270 6.67 2.52 11.36
N VAL A 271 7.40 2.62 12.48
CA VAL A 271 7.35 3.78 13.39
C VAL A 271 7.82 5.04 12.69
N ALA A 272 8.87 4.97 11.87
CA ALA A 272 9.32 6.10 11.06
C ALA A 272 8.22 6.51 10.07
N ALA A 273 7.68 5.57 9.28
CA ALA A 273 6.62 5.86 8.32
C ALA A 273 5.38 6.53 8.95
N ALA A 274 4.93 6.03 10.11
CA ALA A 274 3.80 6.59 10.83
C ALA A 274 4.08 7.98 11.46
N SER A 275 5.35 8.38 11.62
CA SER A 275 5.71 9.63 12.32
C SER A 275 6.06 10.80 11.39
N LEU A 276 6.12 10.60 10.07
CA LEU A 276 6.65 11.61 9.13
C LEU A 276 5.64 12.64 8.65
N GLY A 277 4.34 12.44 8.94
CA GLY A 277 3.28 13.32 8.46
C GLY A 277 2.98 13.18 6.97
N GLY A 278 1.91 13.85 6.53
CA GLY A 278 1.30 13.60 5.23
C GLY A 278 0.47 12.32 5.26
N ASP A 279 0.68 11.45 4.30
CA ASP A 279 -0.11 10.25 4.02
C ASP A 279 0.44 9.02 4.77
N THR A 280 0.47 9.12 6.10
CA THR A 280 1.25 8.20 6.95
C THR A 280 0.72 6.78 6.98
N ASP A 281 -0.60 6.58 6.91
CA ASP A 281 -1.23 5.26 6.82
C ASP A 281 -0.80 4.53 5.55
N THR A 282 -0.90 5.16 4.38
CA THR A 282 -0.46 4.52 3.13
C THR A 282 1.04 4.30 3.05
N VAL A 283 1.86 5.27 3.49
CA VAL A 283 3.32 5.10 3.51
C VAL A 283 3.72 3.93 4.42
N ALA A 284 3.10 3.82 5.61
CA ALA A 284 3.36 2.73 6.54
C ALA A 284 2.80 1.39 6.03
N ALA A 285 1.61 1.38 5.40
CA ALA A 285 0.98 0.19 4.83
C ALA A 285 1.84 -0.43 3.72
N ILE A 286 2.31 0.38 2.77
CA ILE A 286 3.18 -0.09 1.68
C ILE A 286 4.51 -0.59 2.23
N CYS A 287 5.12 0.14 3.17
CA CYS A 287 6.37 -0.26 3.81
C CYS A 287 6.21 -1.60 4.53
N GLY A 288 5.14 -1.74 5.33
CA GLY A 288 4.79 -2.95 6.05
C GLY A 288 4.51 -4.14 5.13
N ALA A 289 3.81 -3.92 4.01
CA ALA A 289 3.52 -4.97 3.04
C ALA A 289 4.80 -5.58 2.45
N VAL A 290 5.76 -4.73 2.09
CA VAL A 290 7.05 -5.17 1.54
C VAL A 290 7.90 -5.85 2.60
N LEU A 291 8.06 -5.26 3.79
CA LEU A 291 8.86 -5.85 4.86
C LEU A 291 8.26 -7.17 5.36
N GLY A 292 6.93 -7.25 5.46
CA GLY A 292 6.24 -8.49 5.77
C GLY A 292 6.43 -9.57 4.70
N ALA A 293 6.42 -9.20 3.41
CA ALA A 293 6.71 -10.12 2.31
C ALA A 293 8.16 -10.64 2.33
N VAL A 294 9.12 -9.84 2.78
CA VAL A 294 10.54 -10.22 2.82
C VAL A 294 10.86 -11.04 4.07
N HIS A 295 10.42 -10.57 5.25
CA HIS A 295 10.83 -11.10 6.54
C HIS A 295 9.85 -12.13 7.12
N GLY A 296 8.62 -12.20 6.60
CA GLY A 296 7.58 -13.09 7.09
C GLY A 296 6.75 -12.49 8.23
N ALA A 297 5.59 -13.08 8.50
CA ALA A 297 4.67 -12.62 9.53
C ALA A 297 5.30 -12.64 10.94
N ALA A 298 6.18 -13.60 11.20
CA ALA A 298 6.86 -13.74 12.49
C ALA A 298 7.86 -12.61 12.81
N ALA A 299 8.32 -11.86 11.81
CA ALA A 299 9.24 -10.73 11.99
C ALA A 299 8.51 -9.40 12.30
N LEU A 300 7.18 -9.36 12.12
CA LEU A 300 6.38 -8.19 12.43
C LEU A 300 6.21 -8.01 13.95
N PRO A 301 5.99 -6.78 14.45
CA PRO A 301 5.83 -6.54 15.89
C PRO A 301 4.57 -7.21 16.43
N ALA A 302 4.74 -8.28 17.23
CA ALA A 302 3.66 -9.18 17.65
C ALA A 302 2.54 -8.48 18.45
N ASP A 303 2.88 -7.48 19.25
CA ASP A 303 1.93 -6.66 20.02
C ASP A 303 1.02 -5.81 19.11
N LEU A 304 1.58 -5.24 18.03
CA LEU A 304 0.82 -4.49 17.03
C LEU A 304 -0.07 -5.44 16.23
N VAL A 305 0.50 -6.54 15.72
CA VAL A 305 -0.23 -7.58 14.97
C VAL A 305 -1.42 -8.11 15.77
N GLY A 306 -1.20 -8.47 17.04
CA GLY A 306 -2.24 -9.03 17.89
C GLY A 306 -3.40 -8.05 18.15
N THR A 307 -3.10 -6.76 18.28
CA THR A 307 -4.13 -5.73 18.47
C THR A 307 -4.89 -5.46 17.17
N VAL A 308 -4.20 -5.29 16.05
CA VAL A 308 -4.83 -5.06 14.73
C VAL A 308 -5.74 -6.23 14.34
N ARG A 309 -5.30 -7.48 14.52
CA ARG A 309 -6.15 -8.66 14.27
C ARG A 309 -7.40 -8.65 15.15
N ARG A 310 -7.27 -8.33 16.44
CA ARG A 310 -8.41 -8.31 17.37
C ARG A 310 -9.42 -7.21 17.04
N VAL A 311 -8.95 -6.01 16.72
CA VAL A 311 -9.82 -4.85 16.41
C VAL A 311 -10.56 -5.05 15.09
N ASN A 312 -9.92 -5.70 14.11
CA ASN A 312 -10.46 -5.89 12.77
C ASN A 312 -10.80 -7.37 12.48
N ALA A 313 -11.16 -8.15 13.52
CA ALA A 313 -11.34 -9.61 13.41
C ALA A 313 -12.27 -10.03 12.25
N PRO A 314 -13.45 -9.41 12.02
CA PRO A 314 -14.30 -9.80 10.90
C PRO A 314 -13.62 -9.68 9.51
N LEU A 315 -12.69 -8.74 9.37
CA LEU A 315 -11.95 -8.49 8.14
C LEU A 315 -10.69 -9.38 8.03
N LEU A 316 -10.00 -9.63 9.14
CA LEU A 316 -8.69 -10.29 9.16
C LEU A 316 -8.70 -11.76 9.57
N ASP A 317 -9.78 -12.28 10.16
CA ASP A 317 -9.92 -13.71 10.49
C ASP A 317 -9.81 -14.61 9.25
N PRO A 318 -10.35 -14.25 8.06
CA PRO A 318 -10.21 -15.07 6.86
C PRO A 318 -8.83 -15.02 6.20
N LEU A 319 -7.85 -14.26 6.73
CA LEU A 319 -6.56 -14.03 6.05
C LEU A 319 -5.82 -15.32 5.70
N ASP A 320 -5.88 -16.33 6.57
CA ASP A 320 -5.20 -17.60 6.31
C ASP A 320 -5.76 -18.27 5.02
N ASP A 321 -7.08 -18.26 4.82
CA ASP A 321 -7.72 -18.81 3.62
C ASP A 321 -7.45 -17.94 2.39
N VAL A 322 -7.44 -16.61 2.55
CA VAL A 322 -7.10 -15.67 1.48
C VAL A 322 -5.68 -15.91 0.99
N VAL A 323 -4.71 -16.04 1.91
CA VAL A 323 -3.30 -16.31 1.59
C VAL A 323 -3.14 -17.63 0.84
N GLU A 324 -3.74 -18.71 1.33
CA GLU A 324 -3.70 -20.01 0.64
C GLU A 324 -4.35 -19.94 -0.75
N GLY A 325 -5.46 -19.22 -0.88
CA GLY A 325 -6.11 -18.96 -2.17
C GLY A 325 -5.20 -18.23 -3.14
N LEU A 326 -4.59 -17.13 -2.74
CA LEU A 326 -3.71 -16.32 -3.60
C LEU A 326 -2.47 -17.12 -4.00
N LEU A 327 -1.89 -17.91 -3.08
CA LEU A 327 -0.74 -18.76 -3.40
C LEU A 327 -1.08 -19.90 -4.35
N ARG A 328 -2.33 -20.37 -4.41
CA ARG A 328 -2.76 -21.33 -5.44
C ARG A 328 -2.84 -20.73 -6.84
N LEU A 329 -3.11 -19.43 -6.95
CA LEU A 329 -3.08 -18.70 -8.22
C LEU A 329 -1.64 -18.45 -8.72
N ARG A 330 -0.68 -18.47 -7.80
CA ARG A 330 0.74 -18.24 -8.08
C ARG A 330 1.35 -19.41 -8.86
N LEU A 331 1.49 -19.23 -10.17
CA LEU A 331 2.24 -20.15 -11.01
C LEU A 331 3.74 -20.11 -10.67
N PRO A 332 4.47 -21.25 -10.70
CA PRO A 332 5.91 -21.25 -10.55
C PRO A 332 6.58 -20.43 -11.66
N SER A 333 7.62 -19.66 -11.29
CA SER A 333 8.48 -18.93 -12.23
C SER A 333 9.36 -19.84 -13.07
#